data_AF-A0A8J3TBM9-F1
#
_entry.id   AF-A0A8J3TBM9-F1
#
_cell.length_a   1.000
_cell.length_b   1.000
_cell.length_c   1.000
_cell.angle_alpha   90.00
_cell.angle_beta   90.00
_cell.angle_gamma   90.00
#
_symmetry.space_group_name_H-M   'P 1'
#
loop_
_entity.id
_entity.type
_entity.pdbx_description
1 polymer ?
#
loop_
_entity_poly.entity_id
_entity_poly.type
_entity_poly.pdbx_seq_one_letter_code
_entity_poly.pdbx_strand_id
1 'polypeptide(L)'
;MRALALLLALTVVLLVIVCVGVVATTLGRRAQRRRHRQARWRLRHYEERGETVVAVSLSAAAGPLLDEHVVARIPDGAADWTERFLLAKEVAEERAYHLNSAGDDAIGNGATR
;
A
#
# COMPACT_ATOMS: atom_id res chain seq x y z
N MET A 1 -48.72 -26.34 3.94
CA MET A 1 -47.77 -26.07 5.05
C MET A 1 -46.32 -26.47 4.71
N ARG A 2 -46.05 -27.69 4.22
CA ARG A 2 -44.67 -28.13 3.86
C ARG A 2 -43.98 -27.28 2.79
N ALA A 3 -44.67 -26.93 1.69
CA ALA A 3 -44.11 -26.07 0.64
C ALA A 3 -43.79 -24.65 1.14
N LEU A 4 -44.61 -24.13 2.06
CA LEU A 4 -44.43 -22.81 2.66
C LEU A 4 -43.22 -22.80 3.61
N ALA A 5 -43.00 -23.89 4.35
CA ALA A 5 -41.82 -24.08 5.18
C ALA A 5 -40.53 -24.21 4.34
N LEU A 6 -40.59 -24.89 3.19
CA LEU A 6 -39.45 -25.00 2.27
C LEU A 6 -39.09 -23.66 1.64
N LEU A 7 -40.08 -22.89 1.21
CA LEU A 7 -39.86 -21.53 0.70
C LEU A 7 -39.21 -20.65 1.77
N LEU A 8 -39.75 -20.66 3.00
CA LEU A 8 -39.23 -19.85 4.09
C LEU A 8 -37.78 -20.23 4.46
N ALA A 9 -37.47 -21.53 4.48
CA ALA A 9 -36.11 -22.02 4.69
C ALA A 9 -35.16 -21.55 3.58
N LEU A 10 -35.59 -21.59 2.30
CA LEU A 10 -34.80 -21.13 1.17
C LEU A 10 -34.51 -19.62 1.27
N THR A 11 -35.52 -18.82 1.64
CA THR A 11 -35.35 -17.37 1.81
C THR A 11 -34.37 -17.04 2.92
N VAL A 12 -34.42 -17.77 4.04
CA VAL A 12 -33.49 -17.59 5.17
C VAL A 12 -32.06 -17.93 4.74
N VAL A 13 -31.86 -19.04 4.03
CA VAL A 13 -30.53 -19.42 3.52
C VAL A 13 -29.98 -18.36 2.56
N LEU A 14 -30.82 -17.86 1.64
CA LEU A 14 -30.43 -16.80 0.72
C LEU A 14 -30.04 -15.52 1.46
N LEU A 15 -30.81 -15.12 2.48
CA LEU A 15 -30.53 -13.96 3.31
C LEU A 15 -29.18 -14.11 4.02
N VAL A 16 -28.90 -15.28 4.59
CA VAL A 16 -27.62 -15.56 5.26
C VAL A 16 -26.45 -15.44 4.27
N ILE A 17 -26.58 -16.01 3.06
CA ILE A 17 -25.54 -15.92 2.03
C ILE A 17 -25.27 -14.46 1.65
N VAL A 18 -26.32 -13.67 1.43
CA VAL A 18 -26.21 -12.25 1.09
C VAL A 18 -25.57 -11.46 2.24
N CYS A 19 -26.01 -11.69 3.49
CA CYS A 19 -25.43 -11.05 4.67
C CYS A 19 -23.94 -11.38 4.81
N VAL A 20 -23.55 -12.65 4.66
CA VAL A 20 -22.14 -13.07 4.73
C VAL A 20 -21.33 -12.42 3.60
N GLY A 21 -21.86 -12.37 2.38
CA GLY A 21 -21.21 -11.70 1.25
C GLY A 21 -21.00 -10.19 1.47
N VAL A 22 -22.01 -9.49 1.99
CA VAL A 22 -21.92 -8.06 2.30
C VAL A 22 -20.92 -7.80 3.44
N VAL A 23 -20.94 -8.62 4.49
CA VAL A 23 -19.98 -8.52 5.60
C VAL A 23 -18.55 -8.78 5.09
N ALA A 24 -18.31 -9.85 4.34
CA ALA A 24 -16.99 -10.17 3.80
C ALA A 24 -16.44 -9.05 2.88
N THR A 25 -17.27 -8.50 2.00
CA THR A 25 -16.87 -7.43 1.07
C THR A 25 -16.62 -6.09 1.77
N THR A 26 -17.44 -5.75 2.78
CA THR A 26 -17.26 -4.50 3.54
C THR A 26 -16.06 -4.56 4.47
N LEU A 27 -15.78 -5.69 5.11
CA LEU A 27 -14.56 -5.87 5.90
C LEU A 27 -13.30 -5.85 5.03
N GLY A 28 -13.32 -6.53 3.87
CA GLY A 28 -12.19 -6.51 2.92
C GLY A 28 -11.85 -5.09 2.45
N ARG A 29 -12.86 -4.31 2.08
CA ARG A 29 -12.68 -2.89 1.68
C ARG A 29 -12.17 -2.01 2.82
N ARG A 30 -12.64 -2.23 4.07
CA ARG A 30 -12.15 -1.49 5.25
C ARG A 30 -10.71 -1.85 5.60
N ALA A 31 -10.34 -3.13 5.49
CA ALA A 31 -8.97 -3.59 5.72
C ALA A 31 -8.02 -3.02 4.65
N GLN A 32 -8.42 -3.01 3.38
CA GLN A 32 -7.69 -2.39 2.28
C GLN A 32 -7.48 -0.89 2.55
N ARG A 33 -8.54 -0.16 2.93
CA ARG A 33 -8.46 1.27 3.26
C ARG A 33 -7.58 1.56 4.46
N ARG A 34 -7.61 0.72 5.50
CA ARG A 34 -6.71 0.85 6.67
C ARG A 34 -5.25 0.59 6.29
N ARG A 35 -4.98 -0.40 5.43
CA ARG A 35 -3.63 -0.65 4.91
C ARG A 35 -3.11 0.53 4.07
N HIS A 36 -3.95 1.11 3.21
CA HIS A 36 -3.59 2.34 2.49
C HIS A 36 -3.33 3.53 3.44
N ARG A 37 -4.13 3.68 4.52
CA ARG A 37 -3.89 4.71 5.54
C ARG A 37 -2.61 4.51 6.35
N GLN A 38 -2.07 3.30 6.38
CA GLN A 38 -0.82 2.96 7.06
C GLN A 38 0.35 2.80 6.08
N ALA A 39 0.11 3.01 4.78
CA ALA A 39 1.16 2.97 3.79
C ALA A 39 2.08 4.16 4.02
N ARG A 40 3.38 3.89 4.06
CA ARG A 40 4.40 4.93 4.21
C ARG A 40 5.40 4.80 3.08
N TRP A 41 5.85 5.96 2.61
CA TRP A 41 6.99 6.05 1.71
C TRP A 41 8.26 5.70 2.47
N ARG A 42 9.06 4.81 1.90
CA ARG A 42 10.32 4.33 2.48
C ARG A 42 11.37 4.15 1.41
N LEU A 43 12.63 4.43 1.76
CA LEU A 43 13.80 4.07 0.98
C LEU A 43 13.78 2.56 0.69
N ARG A 44 14.07 2.20 -0.56
CA ARG A 44 14.31 0.84 -1.01
C ARG A 44 15.53 0.86 -1.92
N HIS A 45 16.41 -0.13 -1.79
CA HIS A 45 17.44 -0.40 -2.79
C HIS A 45 17.45 -1.89 -3.12
N TYR A 46 17.77 -2.22 -4.35
CA TYR A 46 17.88 -3.60 -4.82
C TYR A 46 18.77 -3.64 -6.06
N GLU A 47 19.31 -4.82 -6.34
CA GLU A 47 20.07 -5.06 -7.57
C GLU A 47 19.13 -5.50 -8.70
N GLU A 48 19.32 -4.91 -9.88
CA GLU A 48 18.60 -5.25 -11.09
C GLU A 48 19.55 -5.15 -12.30
N ARG A 49 19.80 -6.30 -12.95
CA ARG A 49 20.58 -6.37 -14.21
C ARG A 49 22.00 -5.76 -14.12
N GLY A 50 22.68 -5.92 -12.98
CA GLY A 50 24.03 -5.37 -12.77
C GLY A 50 24.04 -3.87 -12.43
N GLU A 51 22.89 -3.35 -12.02
CA GLU A 51 22.75 -2.01 -11.46
C GLU A 51 22.15 -2.10 -10.06
N THR A 52 22.68 -1.29 -9.15
CA THR A 52 22.04 -0.95 -7.90
C THR A 52 20.98 0.11 -8.17
N VAL A 53 19.71 -0.25 -7.98
CA VAL A 53 18.57 0.65 -8.09
C VAL A 53 18.24 1.19 -6.70
N VAL A 54 18.19 2.52 -6.58
CA VAL A 54 17.74 3.22 -5.37
C VAL A 54 16.41 3.88 -5.68
N ALA A 55 15.39 3.59 -4.88
CA ALA A 55 14.02 4.02 -5.09
C ALA A 55 13.33 4.42 -3.78
N VAL A 56 12.24 5.17 -3.90
CA VAL A 56 11.31 5.46 -2.82
C VAL A 56 10.03 4.68 -3.11
N SER A 57 9.62 3.86 -2.14
CA SER A 57 8.54 2.89 -2.31
C SER A 57 7.42 3.12 -1.30
N LEU A 58 6.18 3.07 -1.77
CA LEU A 58 4.99 3.15 -0.92
C LEU A 58 4.55 1.73 -0.58
N SER A 59 4.65 1.36 0.69
CA SER A 59 4.17 0.05 1.14
C SER A 59 3.51 0.12 2.52
N ALA A 60 2.54 -0.76 2.75
CA ALA A 60 2.00 -1.00 4.08
C ALA A 60 2.96 -1.94 4.85
N ALA A 61 2.94 -1.88 6.19
CA ALA A 61 3.90 -2.54 7.09
C ALA A 61 4.16 -4.06 6.83
N ALA A 62 3.24 -4.75 6.16
CA ALA A 62 3.42 -6.12 5.66
C ALA A 62 2.60 -6.36 4.36
N GLY A 63 2.48 -5.32 3.52
CA GLY A 63 1.62 -5.32 2.33
C GLY A 63 2.40 -5.34 1.02
N PRO A 64 1.69 -5.51 -0.11
CA PRO A 64 2.28 -5.36 -1.43
C PRO A 64 2.84 -3.94 -1.60
N LEU A 65 3.83 -3.82 -2.49
CA LEU A 65 4.28 -2.55 -3.02
C LEU A 65 3.10 -1.88 -3.74
N LEU A 66 2.78 -0.64 -3.33
CA LEU A 66 1.67 0.12 -3.87
C LEU A 66 2.12 1.10 -4.94
N ASP A 67 3.30 1.69 -4.77
CA ASP A 67 3.91 2.61 -5.72
C ASP A 67 5.44 2.64 -5.55
N GLU A 68 6.17 3.03 -6.58
CA GLU A 68 7.63 3.10 -6.59
C GLU A 68 8.15 4.20 -7.51
N HIS A 69 9.11 4.98 -6.99
CA HIS A 69 9.78 6.07 -7.71
C HIS A 69 11.28 5.84 -7.67
N VAL A 70 11.86 5.50 -8.81
CA VAL A 70 13.31 5.31 -8.93
C VAL A 70 14.01 6.66 -8.83
N VAL A 71 14.95 6.76 -7.90
CA VAL A 71 15.79 7.95 -7.69
C VAL A 71 17.06 7.86 -8.50
N ALA A 72 17.70 6.69 -8.52
CA ALA A 72 18.90 6.45 -9.30
C ALA A 72 19.05 4.97 -9.70
N ARG A 73 19.74 4.77 -10.83
CA ARG A 73 20.32 3.49 -11.24
C ARG A 73 21.83 3.66 -11.30
N ILE A 74 22.56 2.81 -10.60
CA ILE A 74 24.02 2.91 -10.44
C ILE A 74 24.63 1.60 -10.91
N PRO A 75 25.43 1.60 -11.99
CA PRO A 75 26.11 0.38 -12.44
C PRO A 75 27.02 -0.15 -11.33
N ASP A 76 26.97 -1.46 -11.03
CA ASP A 76 27.71 -2.04 -9.90
C ASP A 76 29.24 -1.92 -10.04
N GLY A 77 29.74 -1.76 -11.28
CA GLY A 77 31.16 -1.53 -11.58
C GLY A 77 31.58 -0.05 -11.63
N ALA A 78 30.72 0.88 -11.23
CA ALA A 78 31.05 2.31 -11.29
C ALA A 78 32.17 2.67 -10.28
N ALA A 79 33.18 3.42 -10.72
CA ALA A 79 34.29 3.83 -9.85
C ALA A 79 33.84 4.76 -8.70
N ASP A 80 32.76 5.52 -8.93
CA ASP A 80 32.10 6.44 -8.01
C ASP A 80 30.84 5.83 -7.37
N TRP A 81 30.69 4.50 -7.43
CA TRP A 81 29.48 3.79 -6.97
C TRP A 81 29.05 4.21 -5.56
N THR A 82 30.00 4.24 -4.61
CA THR A 82 29.72 4.57 -3.20
C THR A 82 29.17 5.98 -3.04
N GLU A 83 29.78 6.96 -3.69
CA GLU A 83 29.35 8.35 -3.63
C GLU A 83 27.94 8.50 -4.22
N ARG A 84 27.72 7.92 -5.40
CA ARG A 84 26.42 7.93 -6.07
C ARG A 84 25.34 7.25 -5.25
N PHE A 85 25.67 6.14 -4.59
CA PHE A 85 24.73 5.40 -3.76
C PHE A 85 24.34 6.21 -2.51
N LEU A 86 25.31 6.80 -1.83
CA LEU A 86 25.05 7.63 -0.65
C LEU A 86 24.21 8.87 -1.00
N LEU A 87 24.54 9.55 -2.10
CA LEU A 87 23.76 10.70 -2.58
C LEU A 87 22.33 10.29 -2.96
N ALA A 88 22.17 9.19 -3.71
CA ALA A 88 20.85 8.70 -4.09
C ALA A 88 20.02 8.28 -2.88
N LYS A 89 20.68 7.68 -1.87
CA LYS A 89 20.05 7.31 -0.60
C LYS A 89 19.55 8.54 0.15
N GLU A 90 20.37 9.58 0.30
CA GLU A 90 19.99 10.81 0.99
C GLU A 90 18.78 11.47 0.31
N VAL A 91 18.83 11.63 -1.02
CA VAL A 91 17.71 12.16 -1.82
C VAL A 91 16.44 11.32 -1.64
N ALA A 92 16.58 10.00 -1.61
CA ALA A 92 15.45 9.09 -1.40
C ALA A 92 14.86 9.19 0.02
N GLU A 93 15.69 9.33 1.04
CA GLU A 93 15.26 9.53 2.44
C GLU A 93 14.53 10.86 2.60
N GLU A 94 15.08 11.95 2.05
CA GLU A 94 14.46 13.27 2.05
C GLU A 94 13.10 13.26 1.32
N ARG A 95 13.03 12.66 0.13
CA ARG A 95 11.77 12.51 -0.61
C ARG A 95 10.75 11.69 0.18
N ALA A 96 11.16 10.58 0.79
CA ALA A 96 10.27 9.78 1.61
C ALA A 96 9.72 10.58 2.80
N TYR A 97 10.55 11.41 3.44
CA TYR A 97 10.12 12.32 4.50
C TYR A 97 9.04 13.29 4.01
N HIS A 98 9.30 14.01 2.91
CA HIS A 98 8.35 14.98 2.35
C HIS A 98 7.04 14.35 1.87
N LEU A 99 7.10 13.18 1.24
CA LEU A 99 5.90 12.49 0.78
C LEU A 99 5.04 11.98 1.94
N ASN A 100 5.66 11.60 3.06
CA ASN A 100 4.93 11.22 4.26
C ASN A 100 4.33 12.46 4.96
N SER A 101 5.06 13.56 5.07
CA SER A 101 4.55 14.79 5.71
C SER A 101 3.41 15.44 4.91
N ALA A 102 3.51 15.49 3.58
CA ALA A 102 2.44 16.01 2.72
C ALA A 102 1.15 15.17 2.83
N GLY A 103 1.29 13.84 3.03
CA GLY A 103 0.15 12.95 3.28
C GLY A 103 -0.52 13.20 4.64
N ASP A 104 0.27 13.48 5.67
CA ASP A 104 -0.23 13.78 7.02
C ASP A 104 -0.97 15.13 7.05
N ASP A 105 -0.46 16.16 6.36
CA ASP A 105 -1.08 17.49 6.26
C ASP A 105 -2.45 17.44 5.53
N ALA A 106 -2.54 16.64 4.47
CA ALA A 106 -3.78 16.44 3.72
C ALA A 106 -4.88 15.76 4.55
N ILE A 107 -4.51 14.92 5.52
CA ILE A 107 -5.44 14.27 6.45
C ILE A 107 -5.84 15.22 7.59
N GLY A 108 -4.89 16.02 8.10
CA GLY A 108 -5.13 16.97 9.19
C GLY A 108 -6.08 18.11 8.83
N ASN A 109 -6.02 18.61 7.60
CA ASN A 109 -6.85 19.76 7.16
C ASN A 109 -8.28 19.38 6.73
N GLY A 110 -8.63 18.09 6.73
CA GLY A 110 -9.97 17.59 6.41
C GLY A 110 -10.91 17.46 7.63
N ALA A 111 -10.41 17.67 8.85
CA ALA A 111 -11.17 17.49 10.09
C ALA A 111 -11.82 18.77 10.63
N THR A 112 -11.64 19.92 9.97
CA THR A 112 -12.08 21.25 10.45
C THR A 112 -13.04 21.97 9.51
N ARG A 113 -13.84 21.25 8.70
CA ARG A 113 -14.87 21.89 7.87
C ARG A 113 -16.23 21.22 7.96
#